data_AF-A0A2E0UUQ7-F1
#
_entry.id   AF-A0A2E0UUQ7-F1
#
_cell.length_a   1.000
_cell.length_b   1.000
_cell.length_c   1.000
_cell.angle_alpha   90.00
_cell.angle_beta   90.00
_cell.angle_gamma   90.00
#
_symmetry.space_group_name_H-M   'P 1'
#
loop_
_entity.id
_entity.type
_entity.pdbx_description
1 polymer ?
#
loop_
_entity_poly.entity_id
_entity_poly.type
_entity_poly.pdbx_seq_one_letter_code
_entity_poly.pdbx_strand_id
1 'polypeptide(L)'
;MVLNKIPTTLAGLENLMVKQFRTLQDLVMVTKKEREILPLNDTDALMCVVEEKEALLDQLGLLDDARRKTLHDIELEFGIQNENSSLEDIFPYLDESQATRLSRLRDGVSTLVAQARDLNYGNQALATSMVDWLHAAQKFMIDLAQPETSYRPPSHIPAFNTGKSWGVDHRA
;
A
#
# COMPACT_ATOMS: atom_id res chain seq x y z
N MET A 1 17.08 -45.91 9.63
CA MET A 1 15.67 -46.13 9.99
C MET A 1 15.41 -45.38 11.30
N VAL A 2 15.07 -44.10 11.21
CA VAL A 2 14.71 -43.26 12.37
C VAL A 2 13.41 -42.56 11.98
N LEU A 3 12.31 -43.24 12.26
CA LEU A 3 10.94 -42.73 12.17
C LEU A 3 10.39 -42.74 13.61
N ASN A 4 9.76 -41.62 14.02
CA ASN A 4 8.86 -41.46 15.18
C ASN A 4 9.17 -40.35 16.21
N LYS A 5 9.75 -39.22 15.81
CA LYS A 5 9.61 -37.98 16.63
C LYS A 5 9.43 -36.75 15.76
N ILE A 6 8.23 -36.58 15.19
CA ILE A 6 7.77 -35.26 14.73
C ILE A 6 6.28 -35.14 15.07
N PRO A 7 5.92 -34.52 16.22
CA PRO A 7 4.53 -34.09 16.39
C PRO A 7 4.31 -32.67 16.95
N THR A 8 5.32 -31.99 17.50
CA THR A 8 5.11 -30.69 18.18
C THR A 8 5.49 -29.47 17.34
N THR A 9 6.62 -29.52 16.63
CA THR A 9 7.12 -28.41 15.80
C THR A 9 6.26 -28.21 14.55
N LEU A 10 5.88 -29.30 13.88
CA LEU A 10 5.01 -29.27 12.68
C LEU A 10 3.57 -28.80 13.01
N ALA A 11 2.99 -29.27 14.11
CA ALA A 11 1.69 -28.79 14.56
C ALA A 11 1.76 -27.30 14.96
N GLY A 12 2.90 -26.85 15.49
CA GLY A 12 3.19 -25.44 15.73
C GLY A 12 3.19 -24.62 14.43
N LEU A 13 3.89 -25.11 13.40
CA LEU A 13 3.93 -24.48 12.08
C LEU A 13 2.54 -24.36 11.46
N GLU A 14 1.75 -25.44 11.47
CA GLU A 14 0.39 -25.42 10.94
C GLU A 14 -0.48 -24.40 11.69
N ASN A 15 -0.42 -24.39 13.03
CA ASN A 15 -1.15 -23.42 13.83
C ASN A 15 -0.75 -21.97 13.53
N LEU A 16 0.53 -21.70 13.28
CA LEU A 16 1.01 -20.37 12.86
C LEU A 16 0.41 -20.00 11.50
N MET A 17 0.43 -20.91 10.53
CA MET A 17 -0.16 -20.67 9.21
C MET A 17 -1.67 -20.44 9.26
N VAL A 18 -2.39 -21.17 10.12
CA VAL A 18 -3.83 -20.94 10.35
C VAL A 18 -4.08 -19.56 10.96
N LYS A 19 -3.24 -19.11 11.91
CA LYS A 19 -3.33 -17.76 12.46
C LYS A 19 -3.07 -16.71 11.39
N GLN A 20 -2.03 -16.86 10.58
CA GLN A 20 -1.74 -15.95 9.45
C GLN A 20 -2.92 -15.87 8.48
N PHE A 21 -3.50 -17.01 8.13
CA PHE A 21 -4.68 -17.08 7.27
C PHE A 21 -5.83 -16.25 7.84
N ARG A 22 -6.16 -16.41 9.13
CA ARG A 22 -7.23 -15.65 9.78
C ARG A 22 -6.94 -14.16 9.85
N THR A 23 -5.73 -13.78 10.28
CA THR A 23 -5.33 -12.36 10.32
C THR A 23 -5.36 -11.71 8.94
N LEU A 24 -5.04 -12.45 7.87
CA LEU A 24 -5.19 -11.98 6.49
C LEU A 24 -6.66 -11.85 6.07
N GLN A 25 -7.55 -12.76 6.49
CA GLN A 25 -8.99 -12.60 6.26
C GLN A 25 -9.51 -11.33 6.93
N ASP A 26 -9.10 -11.08 8.17
CA ASP A 26 -9.46 -9.87 8.90
C ASP A 26 -8.93 -8.62 8.18
N LEU A 27 -7.68 -8.65 7.72
CA LEU A 27 -7.09 -7.56 6.94
C LEU A 27 -7.86 -7.28 5.64
N VAL A 28 -8.28 -8.33 4.92
CA VAL A 28 -9.12 -8.21 3.73
C VAL A 28 -10.47 -7.56 4.08
N MET A 29 -11.08 -7.94 5.19
CA MET A 29 -12.36 -7.37 5.63
C MET A 29 -12.23 -5.90 6.00
N VAL A 30 -11.21 -5.54 6.78
CA VAL A 30 -10.95 -4.15 7.16
C VAL A 30 -10.60 -3.29 5.94
N THR A 31 -9.85 -3.83 4.98
CA THR A 31 -9.55 -3.14 3.71
C THR A 31 -10.81 -2.96 2.84
N LYS A 32 -11.79 -3.87 2.89
CA LYS A 32 -13.09 -3.64 2.24
C LYS A 32 -13.88 -2.53 2.94
N LYS A 33 -13.88 -2.51 4.28
CA LYS A 33 -14.53 -1.47 5.07
C LYS A 33 -13.96 -0.08 4.78
N GLU A 34 -12.64 0.04 4.60
CA GLU A 34 -11.98 1.26 4.14
C GLU A 34 -12.61 1.81 2.85
N ARG A 35 -12.86 0.93 1.87
CA ARG A 35 -13.48 1.29 0.59
C ARG A 35 -14.89 1.86 0.74
N GLU A 36 -15.65 1.37 1.72
CA GLU A 36 -17.01 1.82 2.01
C GLU A 36 -17.01 3.17 2.73
N ILE A 37 -16.01 3.44 3.57
CA ILE A 37 -15.89 4.67 4.37
C ILE A 37 -15.31 5.81 3.55
N LEU A 38 -14.35 5.55 2.65
CA LEU A 38 -13.67 6.59 1.88
C LEU A 38 -14.62 7.60 1.20
N PRO A 39 -15.73 7.19 0.53
CA PRO A 39 -16.67 8.13 -0.08
C PRO A 39 -17.52 8.96 0.89
N LEU A 40 -17.59 8.56 2.16
CA LEU A 40 -18.42 9.23 3.16
C LEU A 40 -17.72 10.45 3.77
N ASN A 41 -16.43 10.66 3.49
CA ASN A 41 -15.58 11.70 4.11
C ASN A 41 -15.58 11.66 5.65
N ASP A 42 -15.85 10.49 6.24
CA ASP A 42 -15.76 10.27 7.69
C ASP A 42 -14.30 9.99 8.07
N THR A 43 -13.57 11.06 8.40
CA THR A 43 -12.15 10.99 8.71
C THR A 43 -11.84 10.23 9.99
N ASP A 44 -12.75 10.27 10.97
CA ASP A 44 -12.58 9.58 12.25
C ASP A 44 -12.74 8.07 12.04
N ALA A 45 -13.78 7.65 11.30
CA ALA A 45 -13.96 6.26 10.95
C ALA A 45 -12.82 5.72 10.06
N LEU A 46 -12.29 6.55 9.15
CA LEU A 46 -11.14 6.19 8.34
C LEU A 46 -9.88 6.01 9.19
N MET A 47 -9.64 6.88 10.17
CA MET A 47 -8.51 6.75 11.10
C MET A 47 -8.57 5.43 11.87
N CYS A 48 -9.73 5.09 12.45
CA CYS A 48 -9.90 3.81 13.16
C CYS A 48 -9.61 2.60 12.26
N VAL A 49 -9.99 2.65 10.99
CA VAL A 49 -9.71 1.58 10.02
C VAL A 49 -8.21 1.48 9.71
N VAL A 50 -7.51 2.61 9.59
CA VAL A 50 -6.05 2.62 9.38
C VAL A 50 -5.33 2.01 10.59
N GLU A 51 -5.68 2.43 11.80
CA GLU A 51 -5.13 1.87 13.05
C GLU A 51 -5.36 0.35 13.15
N GLU A 52 -6.56 -0.12 12.79
CA GLU A 52 -6.89 -1.55 12.75
C GLU A 52 -6.03 -2.30 11.71
N LYS A 53 -5.80 -1.73 10.52
CA LYS A 53 -4.90 -2.31 9.50
C LYS A 53 -3.47 -2.40 10.01
N GLU A 54 -2.96 -1.35 10.66
CA GLU A 54 -1.59 -1.34 11.21
C GLU A 54 -1.42 -2.44 12.26
N ALA A 55 -2.36 -2.57 13.20
CA ALA A 55 -2.31 -3.62 14.21
C ALA A 55 -2.32 -5.04 13.60
N LEU A 56 -3.11 -5.26 12.55
CA LEU A 56 -3.15 -6.54 11.83
C LEU A 56 -1.85 -6.81 11.06
N LEU A 57 -1.23 -5.79 10.46
CA LEU A 57 0.05 -5.92 9.76
C LEU A 57 1.19 -6.21 10.72
N ASP A 58 1.23 -5.56 11.89
CA ASP A 58 2.19 -5.85 12.96
C ASP A 58 2.06 -7.30 13.44
N GLN A 59 0.82 -7.75 13.66
CA GLN A 59 0.55 -9.15 14.02
C GLN A 59 1.02 -10.12 12.93
N LEU A 60 0.81 -9.80 11.65
CA LEU A 60 1.30 -10.62 10.54
C LEU A 60 2.83 -10.68 10.50
N GLY A 61 3.52 -9.57 10.80
CA GLY A 61 4.97 -9.52 10.93
C GLY A 61 5.47 -10.51 11.99
N LEU A 62 4.91 -10.44 13.20
CA LEU A 62 5.25 -11.36 14.30
C LEU A 62 4.98 -12.82 13.95
N LEU A 63 3.87 -13.10 13.28
CA LEU A 63 3.51 -14.46 12.86
C LEU A 63 4.45 -14.99 11.77
N ASP A 64 4.88 -14.15 10.82
CA ASP A 64 5.82 -14.58 9.77
C ASP A 64 7.22 -14.85 10.33
N ASP A 65 7.70 -14.02 11.25
CA ASP A 65 8.96 -14.26 11.95
C ASP A 65 8.93 -15.58 12.75
N ALA A 66 7.83 -15.81 13.49
CA ALA A 66 7.63 -17.05 14.21
C ALA A 66 7.58 -18.26 13.25
N ARG A 67 6.90 -18.13 12.11
CA ARG A 67 6.82 -19.17 11.08
C ARG A 67 8.20 -19.48 10.51
N ARG A 68 9.00 -18.47 10.14
CA ARG A 68 10.36 -18.65 9.62
C ARG A 68 11.26 -19.35 10.62
N LYS A 69 11.18 -18.96 11.89
CA LYS A 69 11.92 -19.63 12.97
C LYS A 69 11.53 -21.11 13.10
N THR A 70 10.23 -21.41 13.19
CA THR A 70 9.76 -22.79 13.30
C THR A 70 10.13 -23.62 12.07
N LEU A 71 10.06 -23.04 10.87
CA LEU A 71 10.47 -23.70 9.64
C LEU A 71 11.97 -24.05 9.66
N HIS A 72 12.81 -23.11 10.09
CA HIS A 72 14.24 -23.35 10.25
C HIS A 72 14.54 -24.46 11.28
N ASP A 73 13.85 -24.45 12.43
CA ASP A 73 14.00 -25.50 13.45
C ASP A 73 13.63 -26.89 12.87
N ILE A 74 12.58 -26.96 12.04
CA ILE A 74 12.16 -28.20 11.36
C ILE A 74 13.19 -28.65 10.32
N GLU A 75 13.76 -27.73 9.53
CA GLU A 75 14.81 -28.05 8.56
C GLU A 75 16.05 -28.62 9.24
N LEU A 76 16.47 -28.05 10.38
CA LEU A 76 17.56 -28.59 11.20
C LEU A 76 17.24 -29.99 11.73
N GLU A 77 16.01 -30.25 12.18
CA GLU A 77 15.57 -31.59 12.61
C GLU A 77 15.62 -32.62 11.48
N PHE A 78 15.31 -32.22 10.24
CA PHE A 78 15.40 -33.08 9.06
C PHE A 78 16.81 -33.17 8.45
N GLY A 79 17.75 -32.35 8.92
CA GLY A 79 19.11 -32.28 8.35
C GLY A 79 19.16 -31.61 6.97
N ILE A 80 18.17 -30.76 6.66
CA ILE A 80 18.13 -29.96 5.44
C ILE A 80 19.05 -28.75 5.62
N GLN A 81 19.97 -28.52 4.68
CA GLN A 81 20.86 -27.36 4.68
C GLN A 81 20.60 -26.54 3.42
N ASN A 82 19.62 -25.64 3.50
CA ASN A 82 19.37 -24.63 2.48
C ASN A 82 19.70 -23.24 3.02
N GLU A 83 20.27 -22.39 2.17
CA GLU A 83 20.53 -20.98 2.52
C GLU A 83 19.22 -20.19 2.69
N ASN A 84 18.14 -20.64 2.04
CA ASN A 84 16.80 -20.05 2.14
C ASN A 84 15.80 -21.12 2.59
N SER A 85 15.33 -21.01 3.83
CA SER A 85 14.30 -21.90 4.37
C SER A 85 12.98 -21.77 3.60
N SER A 86 12.52 -22.85 2.96
CA SER A 86 11.27 -22.89 2.19
C SER A 86 10.34 -23.98 2.68
N LEU A 87 9.04 -23.68 2.69
CA LEU A 87 8.01 -24.66 3.02
C LEU A 87 8.01 -25.85 2.02
N GLU A 88 8.49 -25.63 0.80
CA GLU A 88 8.59 -26.69 -0.22
C GLU A 88 9.68 -27.71 0.10
N ASP A 89 10.72 -27.29 0.83
CA ASP A 89 11.86 -28.15 1.16
C ASP A 89 11.50 -29.23 2.19
N ILE A 90 10.52 -28.95 3.04
CA ILE A 90 10.04 -29.90 4.05
C ILE A 90 9.05 -30.92 3.49
N PHE A 91 8.35 -30.62 2.39
CA PHE A 91 7.28 -31.48 1.85
C PHE A 91 7.70 -32.93 1.54
N PRO A 92 8.88 -33.20 0.96
CA PRO A 92 9.33 -34.58 0.69
C PRO A 92 9.49 -35.44 1.95
N TYR A 93 9.58 -34.81 3.13
CA TYR A 93 9.80 -35.47 4.42
C TYR A 93 8.52 -35.64 5.24
N LEU A 94 7.40 -35.10 4.75
CA LEU A 94 6.09 -35.20 5.38
C LEU A 94 5.28 -36.36 4.82
N ASP A 95 4.28 -36.81 5.58
CA ASP A 95 3.27 -37.71 5.00
C ASP A 95 2.38 -36.93 4.00
N GLU A 96 1.73 -37.66 3.09
CA GLU A 96 0.92 -37.06 2.02
C GLU A 96 -0.21 -36.18 2.58
N SER A 97 -0.79 -36.60 3.72
CA SER A 97 -1.85 -35.87 4.42
C SER A 97 -1.39 -34.52 4.96
N GLN A 98 -0.25 -34.45 5.66
CA GLN A 98 0.31 -33.21 6.20
C GLN A 98 0.82 -32.30 5.08
N ALA A 99 1.52 -32.86 4.10
CA ALA A 99 1.99 -32.11 2.93
C ALA A 99 0.82 -31.43 2.20
N THR A 100 -0.27 -32.16 1.96
CA THR A 100 -1.48 -31.63 1.32
C THR A 100 -2.12 -30.51 2.14
N ARG A 101 -2.22 -30.68 3.47
CA ARG A 101 -2.80 -29.65 4.35
C ARG A 101 -1.99 -28.36 4.35
N LEU A 102 -0.67 -28.46 4.50
CA LEU A 102 0.22 -27.29 4.51
C LEU A 102 0.27 -26.61 3.14
N SER A 103 0.27 -27.37 2.04
CA SER A 103 0.16 -26.83 0.69
C SER A 103 -1.13 -26.03 0.50
N ARG A 104 -2.29 -26.57 0.93
CA ARG A 104 -3.57 -25.83 0.86
C ARG A 104 -3.56 -24.56 1.71
N LEU A 105 -2.97 -24.60 2.90
CA LEU A 105 -2.84 -23.41 3.75
C LEU A 105 -1.94 -22.35 3.09
N ARG A 106 -0.81 -22.77 2.52
CA ARG A 106 0.09 -21.88 1.76
C ARG A 106 -0.64 -21.19 0.61
N ASP A 107 -1.39 -21.96 -0.17
CA ASP A 107 -2.12 -21.43 -1.32
C ASP A 107 -3.25 -20.48 -0.89
N GLY A 108 -3.94 -20.81 0.20
CA GLY A 108 -4.94 -19.93 0.83
C GLY A 108 -4.34 -18.61 1.32
N VAL A 109 -3.21 -18.66 2.02
CA VAL A 109 -2.45 -17.48 2.47
C VAL A 109 -2.01 -16.63 1.27
N SER A 110 -1.42 -17.24 0.24
CA SER A 110 -0.99 -16.54 -0.97
C SER A 110 -2.14 -15.83 -1.68
N THR A 111 -3.29 -16.51 -1.79
CA THR A 111 -4.52 -15.95 -2.37
C THR A 111 -5.01 -14.74 -1.59
N LEU A 112 -5.03 -14.82 -0.26
CA LEU A 112 -5.46 -13.70 0.58
C LEU A 112 -4.48 -12.51 0.52
N VAL A 113 -3.17 -12.77 0.44
CA VAL A 113 -2.17 -11.71 0.25
C VAL A 113 -2.40 -10.98 -1.08
N ALA A 114 -2.63 -11.72 -2.17
CA ALA A 114 -2.95 -11.13 -3.46
C ALA A 114 -4.23 -10.28 -3.38
N GLN A 115 -5.29 -10.83 -2.79
CA GLN A 115 -6.55 -10.11 -2.60
C GLN A 115 -6.39 -8.83 -1.77
N ALA A 116 -5.65 -8.89 -0.66
CA ALA A 116 -5.40 -7.73 0.18
C ALA A 116 -4.65 -6.63 -0.58
N ARG A 117 -3.64 -7.00 -1.39
CA ARG A 117 -2.91 -6.06 -2.25
C ARG A 117 -3.81 -5.41 -3.29
N ASP A 118 -4.59 -6.20 -4.01
CA ASP A 118 -5.49 -5.70 -5.06
C ASP A 118 -6.52 -4.72 -4.49
N LEU A 119 -7.11 -5.05 -3.33
CA LEU A 119 -8.02 -4.15 -2.62
C LEU A 119 -7.32 -2.86 -2.18
N ASN A 120 -6.13 -2.96 -1.61
CA ASN A 120 -5.38 -1.80 -1.14
C ASN A 120 -4.99 -0.87 -2.30
N TYR A 121 -4.56 -1.41 -3.45
CA TYR A 121 -4.32 -0.62 -4.65
C TYR A 121 -5.59 0.08 -5.15
N GLY A 122 -6.73 -0.62 -5.12
CA GLY A 122 -8.03 -0.03 -5.46
C GLY A 122 -8.41 1.13 -4.53
N ASN A 123 -8.20 0.97 -3.22
CA ASN A 123 -8.49 2.01 -2.23
C ASN A 123 -7.56 3.21 -2.38
N GLN A 124 -6.28 2.97 -2.63
CA GLN A 124 -5.31 4.03 -2.92
C GLN A 124 -5.73 4.85 -4.14
N ALA A 125 -6.08 4.20 -5.25
CA ALA A 125 -6.53 4.89 -6.46
C ALA A 125 -7.81 5.73 -6.22
N LEU A 126 -8.73 5.21 -5.41
CA LEU A 126 -9.95 5.92 -5.02
C LEU A 126 -9.62 7.16 -4.18
N ALA A 127 -8.77 7.02 -3.17
CA ALA A 127 -8.34 8.14 -2.33
C ALA A 127 -7.61 9.22 -3.16
N THR A 128 -6.70 8.83 -4.05
CA THR A 128 -6.03 9.76 -4.97
C THR A 128 -7.02 10.51 -5.85
N SER A 129 -8.01 9.82 -6.41
CA SER A 129 -9.04 10.45 -7.26
C SER A 129 -9.87 11.49 -6.50
N MET A 130 -10.16 11.24 -5.21
CA MET A 130 -10.86 12.20 -4.36
C MET A 130 -10.04 13.45 -4.08
N VAL A 131 -8.74 13.28 -3.81
CA VAL A 131 -7.81 14.39 -3.63
C VAL A 131 -7.70 15.24 -4.91
N ASP A 132 -7.59 14.61 -6.08
CA ASP A 132 -7.54 15.31 -7.36
C ASP A 132 -8.82 16.14 -7.61
N TRP A 133 -9.97 15.57 -7.27
CA TRP A 133 -11.25 16.29 -7.37
C TRP A 133 -11.32 17.50 -6.42
N LEU A 134 -10.85 17.34 -5.18
CA LEU A 134 -10.76 18.45 -4.22
C LEU A 134 -9.85 19.58 -4.71
N HIS A 135 -8.68 19.24 -5.27
CA HIS A 135 -7.78 20.23 -5.86
C HIS A 135 -8.41 20.95 -7.06
N ALA A 136 -9.11 20.22 -7.93
CA ALA A 136 -9.80 20.81 -9.07
C ALA A 136 -10.91 21.78 -8.62
N ALA A 137 -11.71 21.39 -7.62
CA ALA A 137 -12.75 22.22 -7.03
C ALA A 137 -12.17 23.48 -6.37
N GLN A 138 -11.07 23.34 -5.63
CA GLN A 138 -10.36 24.47 -5.03
C GLN A 138 -9.85 25.44 -6.11
N LYS A 139 -9.20 24.92 -7.16
CA LYS A 139 -8.70 25.74 -8.27
C LYS A 139 -9.83 26.52 -8.94
N PHE A 140 -10.94 25.85 -9.24
CA PHE A 140 -12.13 26.47 -9.81
C PHE A 140 -12.66 27.62 -8.94
N MET A 141 -12.72 27.44 -7.62
CA MET A 141 -13.14 28.48 -6.69
C MET A 141 -12.19 29.68 -6.68
N ILE A 142 -10.88 29.44 -6.76
CA ILE A 142 -9.88 30.51 -6.84
C ILE A 142 -10.01 31.27 -8.15
N ASP A 143 -10.17 30.58 -9.27
CA ASP A 143 -10.32 31.17 -10.60
C ASP A 143 -11.60 32.03 -10.67
N LEU A 144 -12.69 31.61 -10.03
CA LEU A 144 -13.94 32.39 -9.95
C LEU A 144 -13.82 33.64 -9.07
N ALA A 145 -13.03 33.57 -7.99
CA ALA A 145 -12.86 34.67 -7.05
C ALA A 145 -11.86 35.73 -7.55
N GLN A 146 -11.02 35.40 -8.54
CA GLN A 146 -10.13 36.36 -9.18
C GLN A 146 -10.92 37.15 -10.23
N PRO A 147 -11.03 38.49 -10.10
CA PRO A 147 -11.62 39.28 -11.17
C PRO A 147 -10.76 39.15 -12.42
N GLU A 148 -11.39 38.80 -13.55
CA GLU A 148 -10.80 38.95 -14.88
C GLU A 148 -10.10 40.31 -14.94
N THR A 149 -8.78 40.31 -15.08
CA THR A 149 -7.99 41.53 -15.28
C THR A 149 -8.54 42.23 -16.52
N SER A 150 -9.43 43.19 -16.25
CA SER A 150 -10.02 44.22 -17.11
C SER A 150 -9.60 44.15 -18.58
N TYR A 151 -10.60 44.02 -19.45
CA TYR A 151 -10.51 44.38 -20.87
C TYR A 151 -9.59 45.59 -21.07
N ARG A 152 -8.43 45.36 -21.69
CA ARG A 152 -7.47 46.41 -22.02
C ARG A 152 -7.82 46.93 -23.43
N PRO A 153 -8.45 48.11 -23.57
CA PRO A 153 -8.78 48.62 -24.89
C PRO A 153 -7.49 48.85 -25.70
N PRO A 154 -7.48 48.53 -27.01
CA PRO A 154 -6.30 48.65 -27.86
C PRO A 154 -6.09 50.12 -28.27
N SER A 155 -5.67 50.97 -27.34
CA SER A 155 -5.23 52.33 -27.68
C SER A 155 -4.42 52.98 -26.56
N HIS A 156 -3.16 52.57 -26.44
CA HIS A 156 -2.11 53.46 -25.96
C HIS A 156 -0.79 53.02 -26.57
N ILE A 157 -0.56 53.44 -27.81
CA ILE A 157 0.79 53.51 -28.37
C ILE A 157 1.48 54.65 -27.60
N PRO A 158 2.55 54.41 -26.82
CA PRO A 158 3.28 55.51 -26.21
C PRO A 158 3.94 56.31 -27.33
N ALA A 159 3.62 57.61 -27.41
CA ALA A 159 4.29 58.52 -28.32
C ALA A 159 5.80 58.50 -28.02
N PHE A 160 6.58 58.12 -29.03
CA PHE A 160 8.05 58.23 -29.01
C PHE A 160 8.40 59.71 -28.81
N ASN A 161 8.84 60.07 -27.61
CA ASN A 161 9.29 61.42 -27.31
C ASN A 161 10.68 61.62 -27.92
N THR A 162 10.74 62.04 -29.18
CA THR A 162 11.95 62.52 -29.87
C THR A 162 12.30 63.93 -29.41
N GLY A 163 12.86 64.03 -28.20
CA GLY A 163 13.39 65.27 -27.63
C GLY A 163 14.87 65.47 -27.91
N LYS A 164 15.16 66.04 -29.10
CA LYS A 164 16.40 66.72 -29.54
C LYS A 164 17.39 67.19 -28.43
N SER A 165 18.64 66.76 -28.57
CA SER A 165 19.85 67.52 -28.17
C SER A 165 20.84 67.45 -29.32
N TRP A 166 20.81 68.45 -30.20
CA TRP A 166 21.90 68.79 -31.11
C TRP A 166 22.10 70.29 -30.97
N GLY A 167 23.18 70.64 -30.28
CA GLY A 167 23.64 72.02 -30.16
C GLY A 167 24.42 72.44 -31.41
N VAL A 168 24.56 73.77 -31.53
CA VAL A 168 25.45 74.50 -32.44
C VAL A 168 24.88 74.57 -33.89
N ASP A 169 24.63 75.71 -34.54
CA ASP A 169 25.29 77.03 -34.56
C ASP A 169 24.31 78.11 -35.07
N HIS A 170 24.53 79.38 -34.67
CA HIS A 170 24.66 80.53 -35.61
C HIS A 170 24.65 81.92 -34.94
N ARG A 171 25.59 82.76 -35.44
CA ARG A 171 25.69 84.25 -35.48
C ARG A 171 26.30 84.93 -34.25
N ALA A 172 27.20 85.91 -34.39
CA ALA A 172 27.90 86.53 -35.52
C ALA A 172 29.13 87.26 -34.95
#